data_AF-A0A3Q7R323-F1
#
_entry.id   AF-A0A3Q7R323-F1
#
_cell.length_a   1.000
_cell.length_b   1.000
_cell.length_c   1.000
_cell.angle_alpha   90.00
_cell.angle_beta   90.00
_cell.angle_gamma   90.00
#
_symmetry.space_group_name_H-M   'P 1'
#
loop_
_entity.id
_entity.type
_entity.pdbx_description
1 polymer ?
#
loop_
_entity_poly.entity_id
_entity_poly.type
_entity_poly.pdbx_seq_one_letter_code
_entity_poly.pdbx_strand_id
1 'polypeptide(L)'
;MVVRKNVAGGVRDDRLTLDGFLFLNTLFIQRGRHETTWTILRRFGYGDALELTPDYLVPPLHVPPGCSTELNHFGYQFVQRVFEKHDRDRDGSLSPAELESLFSVFPAAPWGPRLPREVCTEAGRLSLHGYLCQWTLVTYLDVRRCLEHLGYLGYPTLCEQDSQAHAITVTREKRLDQEKGQTQRNVLLCKVVGARGVGKSAFLQAFLSRDLGDDRELVEECPIYAINTVQVNGQEKYLILCEVSADSLLAPTSDAACDVACLMFDGSNPGSFALCARVYKRHYMDGQTPCLVVSSKADLPTGSAPPGLAPTEFCRRHRLPAPAAFSRVGPAGLSAAVFTRLTAMAAFPHLAHGELHATSFWLRVTLGAVGLAVTAVLSISLYRALVKTR
;
A
#
# COMPACT_ATOMS: atom_id res chain seq x y z
N MET A 1 4.46 -30.12 39.60
CA MET A 1 3.94 -31.32 40.30
C MET A 1 2.44 -31.28 40.60
N VAL A 2 1.83 -30.11 40.88
CA VAL A 2 0.37 -30.01 41.18
C VAL A 2 -0.50 -30.24 39.94
N VAL A 3 -0.22 -29.59 38.80
CA VAL A 3 -1.02 -29.75 37.58
C VAL A 3 -1.03 -31.20 37.08
N ARG A 4 0.14 -31.83 36.96
CA ARG A 4 0.30 -33.24 36.53
C ARG A 4 -0.52 -34.24 37.35
N LYS A 5 -0.73 -33.97 38.64
CA LYS A 5 -1.48 -34.86 39.53
C LYS A 5 -2.98 -34.70 39.42
N ASN A 6 -3.47 -33.57 38.93
CA ASN A 6 -4.89 -33.21 38.96
C ASN A 6 -5.53 -33.12 37.57
N VAL A 7 -4.74 -32.90 36.52
CA VAL A 7 -5.23 -32.79 35.14
C VAL A 7 -4.40 -33.70 34.24
N ALA A 8 -5.02 -34.77 33.75
CA ALA A 8 -4.41 -35.63 32.73
C ALA A 8 -4.14 -34.77 31.47
N GLY A 9 -2.91 -34.78 30.96
CA GLY A 9 -2.51 -33.93 29.84
C GLY A 9 -2.34 -32.44 30.18
N GLY A 10 -2.49 -32.02 31.45
CA GLY A 10 -2.31 -30.63 31.89
C GLY A 10 -0.86 -30.12 31.75
N VAL A 11 0.10 -31.01 31.52
CA VAL A 11 1.49 -30.70 31.20
C VAL A 11 1.94 -31.64 30.08
N ARG A 12 2.49 -31.08 28.99
CA ARG A 12 3.04 -31.82 27.85
C ARG A 12 4.46 -31.31 27.57
N ASP A 13 5.43 -32.21 27.43
CA ASP A 13 6.84 -31.88 27.17
C ASP A 13 7.42 -30.83 28.14
N ASP A 14 7.17 -31.02 29.44
CA ASP A 14 7.51 -30.07 30.52
C ASP A 14 6.91 -28.65 30.38
N ARG A 15 5.96 -28.45 29.47
CA ARG A 15 5.25 -27.18 29.25
C ARG A 15 3.79 -27.26 29.71
N LEU A 16 3.27 -26.15 30.21
CA LEU A 16 1.88 -26.03 30.64
C LEU A 16 0.96 -26.02 29.40
N THR A 17 -0.08 -26.86 29.42
CA THR A 17 -1.12 -26.83 28.37
C THR A 17 -2.22 -25.84 28.73
N LEU A 18 -3.15 -25.56 27.81
CA LEU A 18 -4.30 -24.71 28.08
C LEU A 18 -5.12 -25.24 29.28
N ASP A 19 -5.41 -26.54 29.30
CA ASP A 19 -6.15 -27.17 30.41
C ASP A 19 -5.40 -27.03 31.74
N GLY A 20 -4.08 -27.18 31.72
CA GLY A 20 -3.24 -26.94 32.89
C GLY A 20 -3.27 -25.49 33.37
N PHE A 21 -3.26 -24.53 32.44
CA PHE A 21 -3.35 -23.10 32.74
C PHE A 21 -4.71 -22.72 33.33
N LEU A 22 -5.81 -23.21 32.75
CA LEU A 22 -7.15 -23.01 33.27
C LEU A 22 -7.30 -23.62 34.66
N PHE A 23 -6.80 -24.84 34.86
CA PHE A 23 -6.79 -25.49 36.17
C PHE A 23 -6.05 -24.68 37.24
N LEU A 24 -4.87 -24.11 36.91
CA LEU A 24 -4.13 -23.28 37.87
C LEU A 24 -4.93 -22.05 38.29
N ASN A 25 -5.59 -21.37 37.35
CA ASN A 25 -6.45 -20.23 37.65
C ASN A 25 -7.64 -20.63 38.52
N THR A 26 -8.33 -21.74 38.19
CA THR A 26 -9.39 -22.31 39.03
C THR A 26 -8.91 -22.60 40.45
N LEU A 27 -7.72 -23.19 40.59
CA LEU A 27 -7.12 -23.49 41.89
C LEU A 27 -6.80 -22.23 42.71
N PHE A 28 -6.31 -21.17 42.07
CA PHE A 28 -6.05 -19.89 42.75
C PHE A 28 -7.35 -19.28 43.28
N ILE A 29 -8.42 -19.28 42.47
CA ILE A 29 -9.73 -18.76 42.85
C ILE A 29 -10.29 -19.56 44.04
N GLN A 30 -10.30 -20.90 43.96
CA GLN A 30 -10.81 -21.77 45.02
C GLN A 30 -10.07 -21.61 46.36
N ARG A 31 -8.79 -21.21 46.32
CA ARG A 31 -7.97 -20.97 47.51
C ARG A 31 -8.06 -19.52 48.03
N GLY A 32 -8.99 -18.73 47.51
CA GLY A 32 -9.16 -17.32 47.90
C GLY A 32 -8.07 -16.38 47.37
N ARG A 33 -7.22 -16.83 46.43
CA ARG A 33 -6.13 -16.04 45.82
C ARG A 33 -6.51 -15.49 44.44
N HIS A 34 -7.75 -15.03 44.29
CA HIS A 34 -8.30 -14.56 43.02
C HIS A 34 -7.56 -13.33 42.47
N GLU A 35 -6.92 -12.52 43.32
CA GLU A 35 -6.09 -11.39 42.89
C GLU A 35 -4.95 -11.77 41.94
N THR A 36 -4.42 -13.00 42.03
CA THR A 36 -3.43 -13.49 41.06
C THR A 36 -4.01 -13.60 39.66
N THR A 37 -5.23 -14.13 39.52
CA THR A 37 -5.95 -14.20 38.24
C THR A 37 -6.32 -12.80 37.74
N TRP A 38 -6.78 -11.91 38.62
CA TRP A 38 -7.06 -10.51 38.25
C TRP A 38 -5.81 -9.75 37.79
N THR A 39 -4.65 -10.00 38.39
CA THR A 39 -3.38 -9.41 37.94
C THR A 39 -3.05 -9.80 36.50
N ILE A 40 -3.28 -11.07 36.14
CA ILE A 40 -3.11 -11.54 34.76
C ILE A 40 -4.11 -10.83 33.83
N LEU A 41 -5.40 -10.84 34.17
CA LEU A 41 -6.45 -10.21 33.35
C LEU A 41 -6.17 -8.72 33.10
N ARG A 42 -5.85 -7.96 34.16
CA ARG A 42 -5.53 -6.53 34.06
C ARG A 42 -4.26 -6.28 33.23
N ARG A 43 -3.26 -7.17 33.29
CA ARG A 43 -2.04 -7.08 32.46
C ARG A 43 -2.33 -7.28 30.96
N PHE A 44 -3.41 -7.97 30.62
CA PHE A 44 -3.90 -8.14 29.25
C PHE A 44 -5.03 -7.18 28.88
N GLY A 45 -5.27 -6.13 29.68
CA GLY A 45 -6.19 -5.03 29.35
C GLY A 45 -7.65 -5.27 29.71
N TYR A 46 -7.97 -6.37 30.39
CA TYR A 46 -9.34 -6.67 30.84
C TYR A 46 -9.73 -5.85 32.07
N GLY A 47 -10.94 -5.29 32.03
CA GLY A 47 -11.59 -4.64 33.17
C GLY A 47 -12.39 -5.60 34.05
N ASP A 48 -13.06 -5.05 35.07
CA ASP A 48 -13.83 -5.83 36.05
C ASP A 48 -15.05 -6.57 35.42
N ALA A 49 -15.52 -6.11 34.25
CA ALA A 49 -16.56 -6.76 33.47
C ALA A 49 -16.05 -7.93 32.58
N LEU A 50 -14.75 -8.25 32.64
CA LEU A 50 -14.08 -9.21 31.73
C LEU A 50 -14.18 -8.83 30.25
N GLU A 51 -14.27 -7.53 29.98
CA GLU A 51 -14.16 -6.92 28.65
C GLU A 51 -12.83 -6.18 28.53
N LEU A 52 -12.26 -6.16 27.32
CA LEU A 52 -11.08 -5.34 27.04
C LEU A 52 -11.46 -3.86 27.16
N THR A 53 -10.67 -3.11 27.92
CA THR A 53 -10.96 -1.71 28.18
C THR A 53 -10.81 -0.86 26.91
N PRO A 54 -11.64 0.17 26.70
CA PRO A 54 -11.53 1.07 25.56
C PRO A 54 -10.14 1.71 25.44
N ASP A 55 -9.53 2.06 26.58
CA ASP A 55 -8.19 2.67 26.63
C ASP A 55 -7.07 1.71 26.18
N TYR A 56 -7.25 0.40 26.39
CA TYR A 56 -6.32 -0.63 25.91
C TYR A 56 -6.43 -0.84 24.39
N LEU A 57 -7.67 -0.87 23.89
CA LEU A 57 -7.95 -1.13 22.47
C LEU A 57 -7.70 0.09 21.58
N VAL A 58 -8.12 1.28 22.02
CA VAL A 58 -8.06 2.51 21.23
C VAL A 58 -7.37 3.61 22.05
N PRO A 59 -6.06 3.46 22.32
CA PRO A 59 -5.31 4.48 23.03
C PRO A 59 -5.31 5.80 22.24
N PRO A 60 -5.20 6.95 22.93
CA PRO A 60 -5.20 8.24 22.26
C PRO A 60 -3.97 8.38 21.35
N LEU A 61 -4.21 8.69 20.07
CA LEU A 61 -3.18 9.01 19.09
C LEU A 61 -3.63 10.24 18.29
N HIS A 62 -2.93 11.36 18.46
CA HIS A 62 -3.23 12.59 17.74
C HIS A 62 -2.59 12.56 16.34
N VAL A 63 -3.43 12.59 15.30
CA VAL A 63 -3.00 12.70 13.90
C VAL A 63 -3.37 14.09 13.39
N PRO A 64 -2.42 15.02 13.23
CA PRO A 64 -2.71 16.34 12.71
C PRO A 64 -3.26 16.29 11.26
N PRO A 65 -4.06 17.28 10.84
CA PRO A 65 -4.48 17.40 9.45
C PRO A 65 -3.28 17.44 8.49
N GLY A 66 -3.39 16.73 7.37
CA GLY A 66 -2.31 16.66 6.37
C GLY A 66 -1.18 15.68 6.70
N CYS A 67 -1.22 15.03 7.86
CA CYS A 67 -0.36 13.89 8.21
C CYS A 67 -1.00 12.56 7.80
N SER A 68 -0.20 11.50 7.77
CA SER A 68 -0.62 10.11 7.61
C SER A 68 -0.04 9.22 8.70
N THR A 69 -0.52 7.99 8.80
CA THR A 69 -0.07 6.99 9.78
C THR A 69 0.56 5.80 9.05
N GLU A 70 1.71 5.36 9.54
CA GLU A 70 2.44 4.21 9.01
C GLU A 70 2.81 3.27 10.16
N LEU A 71 2.90 1.96 9.90
CA LEU A 71 3.55 1.04 10.83
C LEU A 71 5.04 1.36 10.84
N ASN A 72 5.62 1.44 12.04
CA ASN A 72 7.06 1.56 12.18
C ASN A 72 7.72 0.17 12.21
N HIS A 73 9.05 0.15 12.32
CA HIS A 73 9.80 -1.10 12.32
C HIS A 73 9.37 -2.07 13.45
N PHE A 74 9.02 -1.57 14.63
CA PHE A 74 8.51 -2.41 15.73
C PHE A 74 7.14 -3.01 15.42
N GLY A 75 6.26 -2.22 14.80
CA GLY A 75 4.97 -2.68 14.30
C GLY A 75 5.13 -3.82 13.29
N TYR A 76 5.95 -3.61 12.26
CA TYR A 76 6.23 -4.63 11.24
C TYR A 76 6.84 -5.89 11.84
N GLN A 77 7.84 -5.78 12.72
CA GLN A 77 8.46 -6.92 13.38
C GLN A 77 7.46 -7.71 14.24
N PHE A 78 6.53 -7.04 14.90
CA PHE A 78 5.49 -7.72 15.66
C PHE A 78 4.52 -8.48 14.77
N VAL A 79 3.92 -7.83 13.77
CA VAL A 79 2.91 -8.48 12.92
C VAL A 79 3.53 -9.60 12.11
N GLN A 80 4.80 -9.50 11.72
CA GLN A 80 5.56 -10.59 11.08
C GLN A 80 5.73 -11.79 12.02
N ARG A 81 6.11 -11.58 13.29
CA ARG A 81 6.17 -12.68 14.29
C ARG A 81 4.81 -13.36 14.50
N VAL A 82 3.72 -12.59 14.43
CA VAL A 82 2.35 -13.14 14.48
C VAL A 82 2.07 -14.00 13.25
N PHE A 83 2.45 -13.55 12.06
CA PHE A 83 2.34 -14.35 10.83
C PHE A 83 3.10 -15.68 10.96
N GLU A 84 4.39 -15.62 11.30
CA GLU A 84 5.28 -16.80 11.41
C GLU A 84 4.81 -17.81 12.46
N LYS A 85 4.13 -17.35 13.52
CA LYS A 85 3.53 -18.23 14.52
C LYS A 85 2.37 -19.07 13.96
N HIS A 86 1.65 -18.52 12.98
CA HIS A 86 0.45 -19.12 12.40
C HIS A 86 0.71 -19.85 11.08
N ASP A 87 1.78 -19.52 10.37
CA ASP A 87 2.33 -20.27 9.24
C ASP A 87 2.98 -21.58 9.74
N ARG A 88 2.16 -22.63 9.88
CA ARG A 88 2.56 -23.90 10.52
C ARG A 88 3.34 -24.79 9.57
N ASP A 89 2.99 -24.76 8.29
CA ASP A 89 3.69 -25.52 7.25
C ASP A 89 4.91 -24.77 6.68
N ARG A 90 5.09 -23.49 7.05
CA ARG A 90 6.26 -22.65 6.69
C ARG A 90 6.38 -22.45 5.19
N ASP A 91 5.24 -22.37 4.52
CA ASP A 91 5.17 -22.12 3.09
C ASP A 91 5.23 -20.62 2.75
N GLY A 92 5.23 -19.75 3.78
CA GLY A 92 5.24 -18.29 3.62
C GLY A 92 3.87 -17.70 3.28
N SER A 93 2.79 -18.47 3.41
CA SER A 93 1.42 -18.12 3.05
C SER A 93 0.35 -18.71 3.99
N LEU A 94 -0.50 -17.87 4.57
CA LEU A 94 -1.57 -18.35 5.43
C LEU A 94 -2.70 -19.01 4.63
N SER A 95 -2.94 -20.29 4.92
CA SER A 95 -4.14 -21.02 4.52
C SER A 95 -5.40 -20.47 5.21
N PRO A 96 -6.61 -20.80 4.72
CA PRO A 96 -7.85 -20.43 5.41
C PRO A 96 -7.92 -20.88 6.87
N ALA A 97 -7.40 -22.08 7.18
CA ALA A 97 -7.39 -22.63 8.54
C ALA A 97 -6.37 -21.92 9.45
N GLU A 98 -5.23 -21.50 8.92
CA GLU A 98 -4.23 -20.74 9.68
C GLU A 98 -4.68 -19.30 9.92
N LEU A 99 -5.37 -18.72 8.94
CA LEU A 99 -6.00 -17.41 9.07
C LEU A 99 -7.12 -17.44 10.12
N GLU A 100 -7.97 -18.47 10.14
CA GLU A 100 -8.95 -18.69 11.20
C GLU A 100 -8.27 -18.84 12.57
N SER A 101 -7.18 -19.60 12.64
CA SER A 101 -6.35 -19.71 13.85
C SER A 101 -5.80 -18.35 14.28
N LEU A 102 -5.35 -17.50 13.35
CA LEU A 102 -4.85 -16.14 13.64
C LEU A 102 -5.96 -15.25 14.18
N PHE A 103 -7.15 -15.33 13.59
CA PHE A 103 -8.31 -14.55 13.98
C PHE A 103 -9.00 -15.04 15.26
N SER A 104 -8.61 -16.19 15.82
CA SER A 104 -9.22 -16.75 17.03
C SER A 104 -9.15 -15.86 18.27
N VAL A 105 -8.25 -14.87 18.31
CA VAL A 105 -8.12 -13.90 19.41
C VAL A 105 -8.89 -12.60 19.17
N PHE A 106 -9.55 -12.48 18.01
CA PHE A 106 -10.40 -11.34 17.68
C PHE A 106 -11.87 -11.69 18.00
N PRO A 107 -12.70 -10.70 18.38
CA PRO A 107 -14.13 -10.92 18.60
C PRO A 107 -14.87 -11.30 17.30
N ALA A 108 -14.35 -10.87 16.14
CA ALA A 108 -14.81 -11.24 14.82
C ALA A 108 -13.63 -11.17 13.83
N ALA A 109 -13.75 -11.82 12.67
CA ALA A 109 -12.72 -11.77 11.65
C ALA A 109 -12.43 -10.31 11.23
N PRO A 110 -11.19 -9.80 11.43
CA PRO A 110 -10.87 -8.39 11.22
C PRO A 110 -10.89 -7.98 9.74
N TRP A 111 -10.66 -8.93 8.85
CA TRP A 111 -10.59 -8.70 7.41
C TRP A 111 -11.74 -9.41 6.69
N GLY A 112 -12.42 -8.65 5.84
CA GLY A 112 -13.59 -9.13 5.13
C GLY A 112 -13.26 -9.97 3.89
N PRO A 113 -14.29 -10.43 3.15
CA PRO A 113 -14.14 -11.23 1.93
C PRO A 113 -13.44 -10.49 0.78
N ARG A 114 -13.19 -9.18 0.93
CA ARG A 114 -12.49 -8.34 -0.03
C ARG A 114 -10.97 -8.45 0.04
N LEU A 115 -10.42 -9.03 1.11
CA LEU A 115 -8.97 -9.15 1.32
C LEU A 115 -8.22 -9.63 0.04
N PRO A 116 -8.67 -10.67 -0.68
CA PRO A 116 -7.95 -11.13 -1.88
C PRO A 116 -7.95 -10.13 -3.04
N ARG A 117 -8.82 -9.12 -3.02
CA ARG A 117 -8.92 -8.04 -4.02
C ARG A 117 -8.18 -6.77 -3.59
N GLU A 118 -7.77 -6.68 -2.32
CA GLU A 118 -7.06 -5.54 -1.75
C GLU A 118 -5.53 -5.74 -1.73
N VAL A 119 -5.08 -7.00 -1.63
CA VAL A 119 -3.64 -7.34 -1.53
C VAL A 119 -3.26 -8.48 -2.45
N CYS A 120 -1.96 -8.62 -2.71
CA CYS A 120 -1.41 -9.75 -3.46
C CYS A 120 -1.67 -11.08 -2.73
N THR A 121 -2.03 -12.10 -3.49
CA THR A 121 -2.24 -13.47 -2.99
C THR A 121 -1.45 -14.45 -3.82
N GLU A 122 -0.87 -15.47 -3.20
CA GLU A 122 -0.12 -16.54 -3.87
C GLU A 122 -0.98 -17.80 -3.89
N ALA A 123 -1.35 -18.28 -5.09
CA ALA A 123 -2.25 -19.43 -5.25
C ALA A 123 -3.56 -19.33 -4.43
N GLY A 124 -4.09 -18.12 -4.26
CA GLY A 124 -5.30 -17.85 -3.46
C GLY A 124 -5.09 -17.80 -1.94
N ARG A 125 -3.85 -17.93 -1.47
CA ARG A 125 -3.45 -17.81 -0.06
C ARG A 125 -2.85 -16.43 0.21
N LEU A 126 -2.89 -16.02 1.48
CA LEU A 126 -2.35 -14.74 1.91
C LEU A 126 -0.86 -14.89 2.22
N SER A 127 0.02 -14.49 1.30
CA SER A 127 1.46 -14.51 1.55
C SER A 127 1.86 -13.49 2.62
N LEU A 128 3.06 -13.66 3.21
CA LEU A 128 3.61 -12.68 4.17
C LEU A 128 3.57 -11.25 3.61
N HIS A 129 3.92 -11.09 2.33
CA HIS A 129 3.86 -9.81 1.65
C HIS A 129 2.45 -9.22 1.60
N GLY A 130 1.46 -10.01 1.18
CA GLY A 130 0.05 -9.60 1.16
C GLY A 130 -0.47 -9.25 2.56
N TYR A 131 -0.07 -10.03 3.56
CA TYR A 131 -0.39 -9.79 4.97
C TYR A 131 0.18 -8.45 5.47
N LEU A 132 1.45 -8.14 5.19
CA LEU A 132 2.06 -6.86 5.55
C LEU A 132 1.43 -5.68 4.79
N CYS A 133 1.06 -5.88 3.52
CA CYS A 133 0.30 -4.90 2.75
C CYS A 133 -1.06 -4.61 3.41
N GLN A 134 -1.78 -5.62 3.89
CA GLN A 134 -3.08 -5.42 4.55
C GLN A 134 -2.94 -4.60 5.84
N TRP A 135 -1.96 -4.94 6.67
CA TRP A 135 -1.64 -4.17 7.87
C TRP A 135 -1.30 -2.71 7.54
N THR A 136 -0.51 -2.49 6.49
CA THR A 136 -0.16 -1.15 6.02
C THR A 136 -1.38 -0.37 5.55
N LEU A 137 -2.29 -1.01 4.81
CA LEU A 137 -3.54 -0.42 4.34
C LEU A 137 -4.46 0.00 5.50
N VAL A 138 -4.71 -0.89 6.45
CA VAL A 138 -5.55 -0.59 7.63
C VAL A 138 -4.93 0.54 8.45
N THR A 139 -3.61 0.55 8.62
CA THR A 139 -2.91 1.61 9.36
C THR A 139 -3.05 2.98 8.69
N TYR A 140 -3.01 3.02 7.36
CA TYR A 140 -3.13 4.26 6.60
C TYR A 140 -4.58 4.78 6.57
N LEU A 141 -5.57 3.89 6.42
CA LEU A 141 -6.99 4.27 6.25
C LEU A 141 -7.72 4.50 7.58
N ASP A 142 -7.44 3.68 8.59
CA ASP A 142 -8.13 3.70 9.89
C ASP A 142 -7.17 3.26 11.00
N VAL A 143 -6.35 4.20 11.46
CA VAL A 143 -5.37 3.94 12.52
C VAL A 143 -6.01 3.47 13.82
N ARG A 144 -7.25 3.88 14.11
CA ARG A 144 -7.96 3.44 15.33
C ARG A 144 -8.25 1.95 15.27
N ARG A 145 -8.71 1.47 14.12
CA ARG A 145 -8.91 0.04 13.87
C ARG A 145 -7.59 -0.73 13.91
N CYS A 146 -6.51 -0.18 13.35
CA CYS A 146 -5.17 -0.78 13.46
C CYS A 146 -4.76 -0.98 14.93
N LEU A 147 -4.89 0.06 15.76
CA LEU A 147 -4.56 0.00 17.19
C LEU A 147 -5.42 -1.05 17.91
N GLU A 148 -6.71 -1.13 17.59
CA GLU A 148 -7.61 -2.14 18.14
C GLU A 148 -7.15 -3.57 17.79
N HIS A 149 -6.73 -3.79 16.54
CA HIS A 149 -6.24 -5.09 16.08
C HIS A 149 -4.91 -5.47 16.75
N LEU A 150 -4.00 -4.52 16.96
CA LEU A 150 -2.79 -4.72 17.77
C LEU A 150 -3.14 -5.04 19.24
N GLY A 151 -4.23 -4.44 19.74
CA GLY A 151 -4.94 -4.79 20.97
C GLY A 151 -5.26 -6.26 21.09
N TYR A 152 -6.08 -6.79 20.19
CA TYR A 152 -6.47 -8.20 20.21
C TYR A 152 -5.29 -9.16 20.07
N LEU A 153 -4.26 -8.77 19.32
CA LEU A 153 -3.02 -9.55 19.20
C LEU A 153 -2.11 -9.47 20.43
N GLY A 154 -2.39 -8.57 21.38
CA GLY A 154 -1.65 -8.44 22.63
C GLY A 154 -0.32 -7.69 22.51
N TYR A 155 -0.15 -6.80 21.53
CA TYR A 155 1.12 -6.09 21.28
C TYR A 155 1.76 -5.42 22.52
N PRO A 156 1.07 -4.71 23.43
CA PRO A 156 1.72 -4.01 24.55
C PRO A 156 2.26 -5.02 25.54
N THR A 157 1.50 -6.08 25.81
CA THR A 157 1.86 -7.11 26.76
C THR A 157 3.03 -7.94 26.22
N LEU A 158 2.99 -8.30 24.93
CA LEU A 158 4.01 -9.15 24.28
C LEU A 158 5.29 -8.40 23.88
N CYS A 159 5.22 -7.09 23.68
CA CYS A 159 6.36 -6.24 23.35
C CYS A 159 6.81 -5.35 24.52
N GLU A 160 6.23 -5.56 25.71
CA GLU A 160 6.52 -4.79 26.93
C GLU A 160 6.40 -3.27 26.72
N GLN A 161 5.39 -2.85 25.97
CA GLN A 161 5.07 -1.44 25.72
C GLN A 161 3.86 -1.01 26.56
N ASP A 162 3.76 0.29 26.83
CA ASP A 162 2.61 0.86 27.53
C ASP A 162 1.38 1.01 26.62
N SER A 163 1.57 1.00 25.30
CA SER A 163 0.49 1.22 24.33
C SER A 163 0.83 0.70 22.94
N GLN A 164 -0.22 0.32 22.20
CA GLN A 164 -0.17 0.00 20.76
C GLN A 164 0.35 1.14 19.90
N ALA A 165 0.19 2.38 20.36
CA ALA A 165 0.62 3.57 19.63
C ALA A 165 2.13 3.56 19.34
N HIS A 166 2.93 2.84 20.12
CA HIS A 166 4.37 2.66 19.87
C HIS A 166 4.69 1.88 18.58
N ALA A 167 3.71 1.22 17.96
CA ALA A 167 3.85 0.58 16.66
C ALA A 167 3.63 1.56 15.48
N ILE A 168 3.16 2.78 15.75
CA ILE A 168 2.70 3.73 14.72
C ILE A 168 3.64 4.93 14.63
N THR A 169 4.01 5.30 13.41
CA THR A 169 4.63 6.59 13.10
C THR A 169 3.57 7.51 12.49
N VAL A 170 3.39 8.69 13.09
CA VAL A 170 2.65 9.79 12.46
C VAL A 170 3.63 10.59 11.60
N THR A 171 3.36 10.66 10.31
CA THR A 171 4.22 11.36 9.36
C THR A 171 4.08 12.88 9.52
N ARG A 172 5.04 13.64 9.00
CA ARG A 172 4.90 15.11 8.95
C ARG A 172 3.83 15.51 7.94
N GLU A 173 3.39 16.76 8.03
CA GLU A 173 2.42 17.31 7.09
C GLU A 173 2.92 17.21 5.64
N LYS A 174 2.08 16.69 4.76
CA LYS A 174 2.35 16.49 3.35
C LYS A 174 2.74 17.78 2.61
N ARG A 175 2.18 18.92 3.01
CA ARG A 175 2.53 20.21 2.41
C ARG A 175 4.03 20.51 2.54
N LEU A 176 4.63 20.13 3.66
CA LEU A 176 6.07 20.29 3.89
C LEU A 176 6.90 19.37 2.97
N ASP A 177 6.38 18.18 2.62
CA ASP A 177 7.02 17.30 1.61
C ASP A 177 6.96 17.95 0.22
N GLN A 178 5.83 18.56 -0.13
CA GLN A 178 5.65 19.24 -1.42
C GLN A 178 6.58 20.46 -1.54
N GLU A 179 6.67 21.28 -0.49
CA GLU A 179 7.56 22.45 -0.44
C GLU A 179 9.05 22.04 -0.53
N LYS A 180 9.43 20.91 0.08
CA LYS A 180 10.79 20.36 -0.01
C LYS A 180 11.05 19.53 -1.26
N GLY A 181 10.01 19.23 -2.05
CA GLY A 181 10.05 18.37 -3.22
C GLY A 181 10.24 16.87 -2.91
N GLN A 182 10.54 16.46 -1.69
CA GLN A 182 10.83 15.05 -1.36
C GLN A 182 10.07 14.62 -0.11
N THR A 183 9.47 13.43 -0.18
CA THR A 183 8.83 12.76 0.96
C THR A 183 9.74 11.72 1.61
N GLN A 184 9.63 11.59 2.93
CA GLN A 184 10.20 10.47 3.69
C GLN A 184 9.16 9.37 3.96
N ARG A 185 7.89 9.59 3.55
CA ARG A 185 6.80 8.63 3.70
C ARG A 185 7.08 7.38 2.88
N ASN A 186 6.68 6.23 3.40
CA ASN A 186 6.79 4.95 2.71
C ASN A 186 5.47 4.52 2.09
N VAL A 187 4.35 5.11 2.52
CA VAL A 187 3.02 4.79 2.01
C VAL A 187 2.45 5.97 1.25
N LEU A 188 2.08 5.74 -0.01
CA LEU A 188 1.62 6.77 -0.94
C LEU A 188 0.22 6.43 -1.47
N LEU A 189 -0.70 7.39 -1.45
CA LEU A 189 -2.06 7.21 -1.94
C LEU A 189 -2.22 7.75 -3.37
N CYS A 190 -2.71 6.90 -4.26
CA CYS A 190 -3.10 7.22 -5.62
C CYS A 190 -4.63 7.11 -5.77
N LYS A 191 -5.30 8.21 -6.09
CA LYS A 191 -6.73 8.16 -6.49
C LYS A 191 -6.83 7.86 -7.97
N VAL A 192 -7.42 6.72 -8.32
CA VAL A 192 -7.70 6.29 -9.69
C VAL A 192 -9.10 6.77 -10.06
N VAL A 193 -9.14 7.85 -10.84
CA VAL A 193 -10.36 8.58 -11.16
C VAL A 193 -10.73 8.40 -12.62
N GLY A 194 -12.00 8.11 -12.88
CA GLY A 194 -12.51 8.02 -14.24
C GLY A 194 -14.00 7.72 -14.28
N ALA A 195 -14.58 7.69 -15.47
CA ALA A 195 -15.98 7.34 -15.66
C ALA A 195 -16.26 5.87 -15.28
N ARG A 196 -17.54 5.49 -15.21
CA ARG A 196 -17.91 4.07 -15.10
C ARG A 196 -17.49 3.34 -16.38
N GLY A 197 -16.97 2.11 -16.25
CA GLY A 197 -16.63 1.26 -17.40
C GLY A 197 -15.28 1.54 -18.09
N VAL A 198 -14.49 2.51 -17.61
CA VAL A 198 -13.14 2.80 -18.17
C VAL A 198 -12.05 1.83 -17.69
N GLY A 199 -12.40 0.77 -16.94
CA GLY A 199 -11.44 -0.25 -16.50
C GLY A 199 -10.62 0.07 -15.26
N LYS A 200 -11.10 0.95 -14.36
CA LYS A 200 -10.43 1.28 -13.08
C LYS A 200 -10.22 0.05 -12.20
N SER A 201 -11.25 -0.76 -12.00
CA SER A 201 -11.14 -1.98 -11.19
C SER A 201 -10.16 -2.97 -11.80
N ALA A 202 -10.15 -3.11 -13.13
CA ALA A 202 -9.18 -3.94 -13.84
C ALA A 202 -7.74 -3.43 -13.68
N PHE A 203 -7.53 -2.11 -13.58
CA PHE A 203 -6.22 -1.50 -13.29
C PHE A 203 -5.74 -1.82 -11.87
N LEU A 204 -6.62 -1.72 -10.88
CA LEU A 204 -6.32 -2.12 -9.50
C LEU A 204 -5.96 -3.61 -9.42
N GLN A 205 -6.74 -4.49 -10.06
CA GLN A 205 -6.46 -5.92 -10.04
C GLN A 205 -5.19 -6.30 -10.83
N ALA A 206 -4.82 -5.55 -11.87
CA ALA A 206 -3.55 -5.72 -12.56
C ALA A 206 -2.35 -5.35 -11.67
N PHE A 207 -2.51 -4.40 -10.75
CA PHE A 207 -1.47 -4.04 -9.78
C PHE A 207 -1.14 -5.17 -8.80
N LEU A 208 -2.11 -6.07 -8.57
CA LEU A 208 -1.98 -7.24 -7.71
C LEU A 208 -1.60 -8.52 -8.49
N SER A 209 -1.29 -8.40 -9.79
CA SER A 209 -0.93 -9.53 -10.68
C SER A 209 -1.98 -10.65 -10.74
N ARG A 210 -3.27 -10.32 -10.61
CA ARG A 210 -4.36 -11.31 -10.71
C ARG A 210 -4.82 -11.51 -12.15
N ASP A 211 -5.32 -12.69 -12.49
CA ASP A 211 -6.02 -12.97 -13.76
C ASP A 211 -7.53 -12.64 -13.66
N LEU A 212 -8.21 -12.49 -14.80
CA LEU A 212 -9.64 -12.10 -14.93
C LEU A 212 -10.64 -13.14 -14.40
N GLY A 213 -10.19 -14.11 -13.60
CA GLY A 213 -10.88 -15.38 -13.37
C GLY A 213 -12.05 -15.38 -12.40
N ASP A 214 -12.37 -14.28 -11.68
CA ASP A 214 -13.48 -14.31 -10.71
C ASP A 214 -14.03 -12.90 -10.39
N ASP A 215 -14.52 -12.21 -11.41
CA ASP A 215 -15.33 -11.01 -11.26
C ASP A 215 -16.77 -11.38 -10.85
N ARG A 216 -16.93 -11.99 -9.66
CA ARG A 216 -18.23 -11.93 -8.97
C ARG A 216 -18.48 -10.47 -8.61
N GLU A 217 -19.52 -9.88 -9.20
CA GLU A 217 -20.04 -8.55 -8.86
C GLU A 217 -20.40 -8.56 -7.37
N LEU A 218 -19.55 -7.94 -6.54
CA LEU A 218 -19.94 -7.57 -5.19
C LEU A 218 -20.56 -6.18 -5.29
N VAL A 219 -21.79 -6.06 -4.82
CA VAL A 219 -22.58 -4.82 -4.81
C VAL A 219 -21.75 -3.68 -4.19
N GLU A 220 -21.58 -2.60 -4.95
CA GLU A 220 -20.62 -1.51 -4.72
C GLU A 220 -21.20 -0.42 -3.79
N GLU A 221 -20.96 -0.52 -2.48
CA GLU A 221 -21.26 0.57 -1.53
C GLU A 221 -20.01 1.24 -0.92
N CYS A 222 -18.83 0.64 -1.05
CA CYS A 222 -17.59 1.15 -0.43
C CYS A 222 -16.44 1.31 -1.46
N PRO A 223 -15.54 2.29 -1.28
CA PRO A 223 -14.38 2.47 -2.15
C PRO A 223 -13.53 1.20 -2.22
N ILE A 224 -13.02 0.91 -3.42
CA ILE A 224 -12.20 -0.27 -3.70
C ILE A 224 -10.73 0.16 -3.58
N TYR A 225 -9.96 -0.58 -2.79
CA TYR A 225 -8.54 -0.35 -2.61
C TYR A 225 -7.73 -1.52 -3.19
N ALA A 226 -6.50 -1.23 -3.62
CA ALA A 226 -5.48 -2.21 -3.87
C ALA A 226 -4.13 -1.66 -3.39
N ILE A 227 -3.35 -2.45 -2.66
CA ILE A 227 -2.04 -2.04 -2.14
C ILE A 227 -0.98 -3.09 -2.50
N ASN A 228 0.20 -2.61 -2.89
CA ASN A 228 1.37 -3.43 -3.16
C ASN A 228 2.63 -2.56 -3.04
N THR A 229 3.81 -3.15 -3.09
CA THR A 229 5.08 -2.42 -3.14
C THR A 229 5.53 -2.14 -4.56
N VAL A 230 6.23 -1.02 -4.72
CA VAL A 230 6.80 -0.56 -5.98
C VAL A 230 8.21 -0.04 -5.73
N GLN A 231 9.16 -0.48 -6.56
CA GLN A 231 10.55 -0.04 -6.50
C GLN A 231 10.73 1.26 -7.30
N VAL A 232 11.23 2.31 -6.66
CA VAL A 232 11.54 3.61 -7.27
C VAL A 232 12.89 4.10 -6.78
N ASN A 233 13.82 4.37 -7.70
CA ASN A 233 15.16 4.87 -7.39
C ASN A 233 15.90 4.03 -6.32
N GLY A 234 15.71 2.71 -6.33
CA GLY A 234 16.30 1.79 -5.35
C GLY A 234 15.63 1.79 -3.98
N GLN A 235 14.50 2.47 -3.82
CA GLN A 235 13.68 2.45 -2.62
C GLN A 235 12.38 1.70 -2.87
N GLU A 236 12.01 0.85 -1.93
CA GLU A 236 10.69 0.24 -1.89
C GLU A 236 9.67 1.20 -1.26
N LYS A 237 8.53 1.38 -1.92
CA LYS A 237 7.41 2.18 -1.42
C LYS A 237 6.12 1.39 -1.54
N TYR A 238 5.23 1.52 -0.56
CA TYR A 238 3.86 1.06 -0.67
C TYR A 238 3.04 2.07 -1.47
N LEU A 239 2.34 1.59 -2.51
CA LEU A 239 1.39 2.37 -3.27
C LEU A 239 -0.01 1.84 -2.98
N ILE A 240 -0.90 2.71 -2.49
CA ILE A 240 -2.32 2.44 -2.34
C ILE A 240 -3.05 3.02 -3.54
N LEU A 241 -3.71 2.17 -4.32
CA LEU A 241 -4.66 2.59 -5.34
C LEU A 241 -6.06 2.63 -4.75
N CYS A 242 -6.74 3.77 -4.89
CA CYS A 242 -8.12 3.96 -4.46
C CYS A 242 -8.98 4.23 -5.70
N GLU A 243 -9.92 3.34 -6.01
CA GLU A 243 -10.86 3.56 -7.10
C GLU A 243 -11.90 4.62 -6.70
N VAL A 244 -12.02 5.66 -7.53
CA VAL A 244 -12.93 6.77 -7.30
C VAL A 244 -13.71 7.07 -8.58
N SER A 245 -15.03 7.23 -8.48
CA SER A 245 -15.83 7.66 -9.63
C SER A 245 -15.61 9.15 -9.89
N ALA A 246 -15.49 9.55 -11.16
CA ALA A 246 -15.33 10.97 -11.50
C ALA A 246 -16.51 11.82 -10.97
N ASP A 247 -17.72 11.28 -10.96
CA ASP A 247 -18.91 11.97 -10.46
C ASP A 247 -18.84 12.27 -8.96
N SER A 248 -18.28 11.36 -8.15
CA SER A 248 -18.08 11.61 -6.71
C SER A 248 -17.14 12.78 -6.44
N LEU A 249 -16.10 12.96 -7.26
CA LEU A 249 -15.21 14.12 -7.15
C LEU A 249 -15.81 15.40 -7.72
N LEU A 250 -16.88 15.34 -8.49
CA LEU A 250 -17.55 16.53 -9.00
C LEU A 250 -18.68 17.00 -8.05
N ALA A 251 -18.98 16.25 -7.00
CA ALA A 251 -19.88 16.66 -5.92
C ALA A 251 -19.28 17.81 -5.08
N PRO A 252 -20.11 18.63 -4.41
CA PRO A 252 -19.64 19.79 -3.63
C PRO A 252 -18.80 19.42 -2.41
N THR A 253 -18.99 18.24 -1.80
CA THR A 253 -18.29 17.79 -0.58
C THR A 253 -17.19 16.76 -0.87
N SER A 254 -16.61 16.78 -2.07
CA SER A 254 -15.62 15.78 -2.49
C SER A 254 -14.28 15.95 -1.79
N ASP A 255 -13.70 14.85 -1.29
CA ASP A 255 -12.29 14.80 -0.92
C ASP A 255 -11.45 14.35 -2.13
N ALA A 256 -10.62 15.26 -2.65
CA ALA A 256 -9.69 14.98 -3.74
C ALA A 256 -8.23 14.80 -3.26
N ALA A 257 -7.96 14.80 -1.95
CA ALA A 257 -6.60 14.69 -1.43
C ALA A 257 -5.99 13.31 -1.73
N CYS A 258 -4.83 13.29 -2.39
CA CYS A 258 -4.02 12.10 -2.66
C CYS A 258 -2.60 12.50 -3.05
N ASP A 259 -1.62 11.60 -2.93
CA ASP A 259 -0.21 11.87 -3.28
C ASP A 259 0.03 11.94 -4.78
N VAL A 260 -0.78 11.24 -5.57
CA VAL A 260 -0.83 11.33 -7.03
C VAL A 260 -2.24 11.03 -7.52
N ALA A 261 -2.68 11.70 -8.58
CA ALA A 261 -3.96 11.41 -9.22
C ALA A 261 -3.73 10.66 -10.54
N CYS A 262 -4.38 9.51 -10.69
CA CYS A 262 -4.43 8.74 -11.93
C CYS A 262 -5.75 9.04 -12.64
N LEU A 263 -5.71 9.83 -13.70
CA LEU A 263 -6.89 10.24 -14.49
C LEU A 263 -7.07 9.27 -15.66
N MET A 264 -7.97 8.32 -15.49
CA MET A 264 -8.11 7.17 -16.38
C MET A 264 -9.31 7.33 -17.32
N PHE A 265 -9.08 7.16 -18.62
CA PHE A 265 -10.11 7.18 -19.65
C PHE A 265 -9.99 5.95 -20.57
N ASP A 266 -11.01 5.68 -21.37
CA ASP A 266 -11.05 4.58 -22.33
C ASP A 266 -10.55 5.03 -23.71
N GLY A 267 -9.45 4.44 -24.18
CA GLY A 267 -8.87 4.76 -25.49
C GLY A 267 -9.78 4.42 -26.68
N SER A 268 -10.68 3.44 -26.49
CA SER A 268 -11.71 3.06 -27.48
C SER A 268 -12.95 3.96 -27.42
N ASN A 269 -13.17 4.67 -26.31
CA ASN A 269 -14.26 5.63 -26.12
C ASN A 269 -13.72 7.01 -25.69
N PRO A 270 -13.31 7.86 -26.64
CA PRO A 270 -12.69 9.15 -26.35
C PRO A 270 -13.58 10.14 -25.59
N GLY A 271 -14.91 9.96 -25.61
CA GLY A 271 -15.84 10.77 -24.82
C GLY A 271 -15.64 10.64 -23.31
N SER A 272 -15.07 9.51 -22.86
CA SER A 272 -14.76 9.26 -21.45
C SER A 272 -13.72 10.23 -20.87
N PHE A 273 -12.86 10.83 -21.72
CA PHE A 273 -11.82 11.77 -21.29
C PHE A 273 -12.38 13.11 -20.76
N ALA A 274 -13.57 13.53 -21.21
CA ALA A 274 -14.15 14.80 -20.82
C ALA A 274 -14.36 14.91 -19.29
N LEU A 275 -14.70 13.80 -18.63
CA LEU A 275 -14.84 13.74 -17.18
C LEU A 275 -13.50 13.90 -16.46
N CYS A 276 -12.43 13.25 -16.94
CA CYS A 276 -11.08 13.41 -16.41
C CYS A 276 -10.61 14.86 -16.49
N ALA A 277 -10.83 15.53 -17.63
CA ALA A 277 -10.49 16.92 -17.82
C ALA A 277 -11.25 17.86 -16.87
N ARG A 278 -12.53 17.57 -16.57
CA ARG A 278 -13.33 18.34 -15.59
C ARG A 278 -12.81 18.16 -14.17
N VAL A 279 -12.51 16.93 -13.76
CA VAL A 279 -11.94 16.65 -12.43
C VAL A 279 -10.59 17.37 -12.27
N TYR A 280 -9.72 17.27 -13.27
CA TYR A 280 -8.42 17.95 -13.26
C TYR A 280 -8.56 19.46 -13.03
N LYS A 281 -9.40 20.12 -13.84
CA LYS A 281 -9.62 21.58 -13.74
C LYS A 281 -10.17 22.01 -12.39
N ARG A 282 -10.96 21.15 -11.74
CA ARG A 282 -11.59 21.46 -10.45
C ARG A 282 -10.63 21.28 -9.28
N HIS A 283 -9.82 20.22 -9.28
CA HIS A 283 -9.09 19.76 -8.09
C HIS A 283 -7.58 19.76 -8.18
N TYR A 284 -7.02 19.71 -9.39
CA TYR A 284 -5.59 19.46 -9.57
C TYR A 284 -4.89 20.49 -10.47
N MET A 285 -5.60 21.55 -10.84
CA MET A 285 -5.07 22.62 -11.71
C MET A 285 -4.04 23.51 -11.00
N ASP A 286 -4.02 23.50 -9.66
CA ASP A 286 -3.05 24.23 -8.84
C ASP A 286 -1.63 23.64 -8.88
N GLY A 287 -1.47 22.43 -9.42
CA GLY A 287 -0.20 21.72 -9.56
C GLY A 287 0.35 21.14 -8.27
N GLN A 288 -0.38 21.19 -7.15
CA GLN A 288 0.09 20.66 -5.85
C GLN A 288 0.10 19.13 -5.84
N THR A 289 -0.87 18.52 -6.53
CA THR A 289 -0.97 17.07 -6.68
C THR A 289 -0.55 16.66 -8.10
N PRO A 290 0.51 15.85 -8.25
CA PRO A 290 0.93 15.38 -9.56
C PRO A 290 -0.16 14.51 -10.20
N CYS A 291 -0.38 14.68 -11.50
CA CYS A 291 -1.43 13.99 -12.25
C CYS A 291 -0.84 13.21 -13.43
N LEU A 292 -1.23 11.95 -13.56
CA LEU A 292 -0.94 11.12 -14.73
C LEU A 292 -2.24 10.78 -15.44
N VAL A 293 -2.31 11.08 -16.74
CA VAL A 293 -3.42 10.65 -17.59
C VAL A 293 -3.12 9.24 -18.13
N VAL A 294 -4.08 8.31 -17.98
CA VAL A 294 -3.95 6.91 -18.41
C VAL A 294 -5.03 6.58 -19.42
N SER A 295 -4.62 6.13 -20.61
CA SER A 295 -5.50 5.57 -21.64
C SER A 295 -5.60 4.06 -21.45
N SER A 296 -6.73 3.62 -20.95
CA SER A 296 -7.05 2.20 -20.77
C SER A 296 -7.45 1.51 -22.09
N LYS A 297 -7.51 0.18 -22.05
CA LYS A 297 -7.90 -0.69 -23.18
C LYS A 297 -7.06 -0.40 -24.43
N ALA A 298 -5.76 -0.19 -24.23
CA ALA A 298 -4.83 0.13 -25.32
C ALA A 298 -4.64 -1.01 -26.34
N ASP A 299 -5.15 -2.22 -26.03
CA ASP A 299 -5.28 -3.36 -26.93
C ASP A 299 -6.41 -3.19 -27.96
N LEU A 300 -7.38 -2.30 -27.70
CA LEU A 300 -8.48 -2.03 -28.61
C LEU A 300 -8.12 -0.91 -29.61
N PRO A 301 -8.72 -0.92 -30.82
CA PRO A 301 -8.55 0.17 -31.77
C PRO A 301 -8.95 1.51 -31.15
N THR A 302 -8.15 2.54 -31.39
CA THR A 302 -8.45 3.89 -30.92
C THR A 302 -9.77 4.37 -31.53
N GLY A 303 -10.68 4.86 -30.69
CA GLY A 303 -11.95 5.41 -31.16
C GLY A 303 -11.77 6.66 -32.02
N SER A 304 -12.78 7.00 -32.82
CA SER A 304 -12.78 8.24 -33.62
C SER A 304 -12.62 9.47 -32.72
N ALA A 305 -11.77 10.41 -33.12
CA ALA A 305 -11.47 11.61 -32.34
C ALA A 305 -12.77 12.34 -31.92
N PRO A 306 -12.97 12.63 -30.62
CA PRO A 306 -14.18 13.26 -30.15
C PRO A 306 -14.18 14.75 -30.57
N PRO A 307 -15.35 15.40 -30.66
CA PRO A 307 -15.42 16.85 -30.76
C PRO A 307 -14.86 17.47 -29.47
N GLY A 308 -13.62 17.98 -29.51
CA GLY A 308 -12.96 18.56 -28.33
C GLY A 308 -11.43 18.53 -28.42
N LEU A 309 -10.78 18.91 -27.31
CA LEU A 309 -9.32 18.88 -27.20
C LEU A 309 -8.85 17.43 -27.01
N ALA A 310 -7.97 16.94 -27.88
CA ALA A 310 -7.40 15.60 -27.77
C ALA A 310 -6.65 15.42 -26.44
N PRO A 311 -6.64 14.21 -25.81
CA PRO A 311 -5.96 13.98 -24.54
C PRO A 311 -4.48 14.39 -24.53
N THR A 312 -3.77 14.14 -25.62
CA THR A 312 -2.36 14.53 -25.77
C THR A 312 -2.18 16.04 -25.77
N GLU A 313 -3.07 16.78 -26.44
CA GLU A 313 -3.03 18.24 -26.49
C GLU A 313 -3.46 18.84 -25.14
N PHE A 314 -4.40 18.21 -24.44
CA PHE A 314 -4.75 18.56 -23.06
C PHE A 314 -3.54 18.46 -22.13
N CYS A 315 -2.84 17.32 -22.15
CA CYS A 315 -1.66 17.13 -21.33
C CYS A 315 -0.59 18.19 -21.64
N ARG A 316 -0.32 18.45 -22.93
CA ARG A 316 0.64 19.48 -23.36
C ARG A 316 0.27 20.85 -22.83
N ARG A 317 -0.99 21.28 -23.00
CA ARG A 317 -1.48 22.59 -22.56
C ARG A 317 -1.37 22.79 -21.05
N HIS A 318 -1.57 21.72 -20.28
CA HIS A 318 -1.53 21.73 -18.82
C HIS A 318 -0.19 21.28 -18.23
N ARG A 319 0.86 21.12 -19.07
CA ARG A 319 2.19 20.63 -18.65
C ARG A 319 2.13 19.32 -17.86
N LEU A 320 1.23 18.43 -18.27
CA LEU A 320 1.15 17.07 -17.76
C LEU A 320 1.97 16.13 -18.63
N PRO A 321 2.45 15.00 -18.08
CA PRO A 321 3.00 13.92 -18.88
C PRO A 321 2.05 13.49 -20.00
N ALA A 322 2.61 13.05 -21.13
CA ALA A 322 1.82 12.46 -22.20
C ALA A 322 1.00 11.26 -21.68
N PRO A 323 -0.23 11.04 -22.19
CA PRO A 323 -1.08 9.94 -21.74
C PRO A 323 -0.36 8.60 -21.79
N ALA A 324 -0.32 7.89 -20.67
CA ALA A 324 0.27 6.55 -20.59
C ALA A 324 -0.74 5.52 -21.09
N ALA A 325 -0.33 4.67 -22.03
CA ALA A 325 -1.15 3.56 -22.50
C ALA A 325 -1.15 2.42 -21.45
N PHE A 326 -2.33 1.87 -21.19
CA PHE A 326 -2.50 0.72 -20.31
C PHE A 326 -3.44 -0.29 -20.95
N SER A 327 -3.00 -1.54 -20.98
CA SER A 327 -3.86 -2.70 -21.21
C SER A 327 -3.43 -3.83 -20.29
N ARG A 328 -4.40 -4.64 -19.87
CA ARG A 328 -4.15 -5.88 -19.14
C ARG A 328 -3.75 -7.02 -20.09
N VAL A 329 -4.19 -6.95 -21.35
CA VAL A 329 -3.87 -7.90 -22.41
C VAL A 329 -2.60 -7.40 -23.12
N GLY A 330 -1.47 -7.47 -22.42
CA GLY A 330 -0.21 -6.97 -22.94
C GLY A 330 1.01 -7.45 -22.15
N PRO A 331 2.24 -7.14 -22.61
CA PRO A 331 3.45 -7.51 -21.91
C PRO A 331 3.44 -6.95 -20.46
N ALA A 332 3.63 -7.82 -19.47
CA ALA A 332 3.59 -7.45 -18.04
C ALA A 332 4.54 -6.29 -17.67
N GLY A 333 5.62 -6.07 -18.44
CA GLY A 333 6.54 -4.96 -18.23
C GLY A 333 5.94 -3.57 -18.52
N LEU A 334 4.95 -3.46 -19.42
CA LEU A 334 4.31 -2.17 -19.77
C LEU A 334 3.28 -1.74 -18.71
N SER A 335 2.56 -2.69 -18.12
CA SER A 335 1.62 -2.41 -17.02
C SER A 335 2.36 -2.02 -15.74
N ALA A 336 3.47 -2.68 -15.42
CA ALA A 336 4.32 -2.36 -14.28
C ALA A 336 4.87 -0.92 -14.33
N ALA A 337 5.26 -0.45 -15.51
CA ALA A 337 5.84 0.89 -15.70
C ALA A 337 4.91 2.02 -15.28
N VAL A 338 3.57 1.86 -15.43
CA VAL A 338 2.61 2.89 -15.02
C VAL A 338 2.60 3.04 -13.49
N PHE A 339 2.66 1.94 -12.75
CA PHE A 339 2.70 1.97 -11.28
C PHE A 339 4.03 2.56 -10.75
N THR A 340 5.15 2.20 -11.37
CA THR A 340 6.46 2.83 -11.08
C THR A 340 6.41 4.32 -11.32
N ARG A 341 5.80 4.77 -12.43
CA ARG A 341 5.65 6.20 -12.74
C ARG A 341 4.77 6.93 -11.73
N LEU A 342 3.60 6.38 -11.39
CA LEU A 342 2.71 6.95 -10.37
C LEU A 342 3.43 7.10 -9.03
N THR A 343 4.14 6.06 -8.60
CA THR A 343 4.90 6.04 -7.34
C THR A 343 6.04 7.07 -7.38
N ALA A 344 6.77 7.17 -8.49
CA ALA A 344 7.83 8.16 -8.65
C ALA A 344 7.31 9.60 -8.62
N MET A 345 6.17 9.86 -9.26
CA MET A 345 5.51 11.17 -9.24
C MET A 345 5.04 11.53 -7.83
N ALA A 346 4.49 10.57 -7.07
CA ALA A 346 4.08 10.77 -5.68
C ALA A 346 5.27 11.00 -4.73
N ALA A 347 6.36 10.25 -4.91
CA ALA A 347 7.56 10.34 -4.07
C ALA A 347 8.42 11.58 -4.36
N PHE A 348 8.45 12.01 -5.63
CA PHE A 348 9.28 13.11 -6.11
C PHE A 348 8.50 14.08 -7.04
N PRO A 349 7.53 14.86 -6.51
CA PRO A 349 6.66 15.72 -7.32
C PRO A 349 7.41 16.78 -8.17
N HIS A 350 8.57 17.23 -7.71
CA HIS A 350 9.43 18.18 -8.42
C HIS A 350 10.11 17.56 -9.67
N LEU A 351 10.45 16.27 -9.63
CA LEU A 351 11.05 15.57 -10.77
C LEU A 351 10.03 15.26 -11.87
N ALA A 352 8.75 15.11 -11.51
CA ALA A 352 7.67 14.92 -12.47
C ALA A 352 7.53 16.10 -13.45
N HIS A 353 7.86 17.31 -13.01
CA HIS A 353 7.91 18.50 -13.85
C HIS A 353 9.19 18.55 -14.72
N GLY A 354 10.29 17.94 -14.26
CA GLY A 354 11.58 17.91 -14.94
C GLY A 354 11.66 16.92 -16.11
N GLU A 355 10.92 15.81 -16.08
CA GLU A 355 10.85 14.86 -17.20
C GLU A 355 10.25 15.49 -18.47
N LEU A 356 9.47 16.57 -18.35
CA LEU A 356 8.96 17.34 -19.50
C LEU A 356 10.08 18.02 -20.31
N HIS A 357 11.26 18.24 -19.71
CA HIS A 357 12.43 18.78 -20.40
C HIS A 357 13.42 17.71 -20.88
N ALA A 358 13.31 16.47 -20.39
CA ALA A 358 14.29 15.41 -20.63
C ALA A 358 14.02 14.54 -21.87
N THR A 359 13.22 15.01 -22.84
CA THR A 359 13.21 14.47 -24.20
C THR A 359 14.12 15.28 -25.14
N SER A 360 15.30 15.69 -24.67
CA SER A 360 16.35 16.19 -25.53
C SER A 360 17.12 15.01 -26.15
N PHE A 361 16.47 14.34 -27.10
CA PHE A 361 17.10 13.37 -28.03
C PHE A 361 18.41 13.92 -28.62
N TRP A 362 18.47 15.24 -28.82
CA TRP A 362 19.66 15.97 -29.28
C TRP A 362 20.86 15.91 -28.32
N LEU A 363 20.67 15.90 -27.00
CA LEU A 363 21.78 15.88 -26.03
C LEU A 363 22.53 14.54 -26.04
N ARG A 364 21.86 13.42 -26.33
CA ARG A 364 22.51 12.11 -26.50
C ARG A 364 23.29 12.01 -27.82
N VAL A 365 22.80 12.66 -28.88
CA VAL A 365 23.49 12.70 -30.18
C VAL A 365 24.74 13.58 -30.12
N THR A 366 24.69 14.73 -29.43
CA THR A 366 25.86 15.62 -29.30
C THR A 366 26.94 15.03 -28.39
N LEU A 367 26.58 14.36 -27.29
CA LEU A 367 27.56 13.68 -26.43
C LEU A 367 28.23 12.47 -27.13
N GLY A 368 27.48 11.72 -27.96
CA GLY A 368 28.03 10.62 -28.75
C GLY A 368 28.99 11.07 -29.85
N ALA A 369 28.68 12.18 -30.54
CA ALA A 369 29.54 12.72 -31.59
C ALA A 369 30.84 13.34 -31.06
N VAL A 370 30.78 14.03 -29.91
CA VAL A 370 31.98 14.61 -29.27
C VAL A 370 32.89 13.52 -28.68
N GLY A 371 32.32 12.45 -28.11
CA GLY A 371 33.09 11.31 -27.59
C GLY A 371 33.90 10.57 -28.65
N LEU A 372 33.35 10.39 -29.85
CA LEU A 372 34.05 9.76 -30.99
C LEU A 372 35.19 10.64 -31.55
N ALA A 373 35.01 11.96 -31.57
CA ALA A 373 36.05 12.88 -32.03
C ALA A 373 37.26 12.91 -31.07
N VAL A 374 37.01 12.93 -29.76
CA VAL A 374 38.09 13.00 -28.75
C VAL A 374 38.89 11.69 -28.70
N THR A 375 38.23 10.54 -28.86
CA THR A 375 38.92 9.23 -28.91
C THR A 375 39.76 9.05 -30.17
N ALA A 376 39.31 9.56 -31.32
CA ALA A 376 40.10 9.56 -32.56
C ALA A 376 41.35 10.46 -32.47
N VAL A 377 41.24 11.65 -31.87
CA VAL A 377 42.38 12.57 -31.72
C VAL A 377 43.40 12.04 -30.72
N LEU A 378 42.96 11.43 -29.62
CA LEU A 378 43.86 10.83 -28.64
C LEU A 378 44.58 9.59 -29.18
N SER A 379 43.90 8.74 -29.95
CA SER A 379 44.51 7.54 -30.56
C SER A 379 45.54 7.90 -31.65
N ILE A 380 45.29 8.92 -32.48
CA ILE A 380 46.27 9.42 -33.47
C ILE A 380 47.49 10.04 -32.77
N SER A 381 47.27 10.76 -31.66
CA SER A 381 48.36 11.40 -30.90
C SER A 381 49.25 10.36 -30.19
N LEU A 382 48.63 9.31 -29.61
CA LEU A 382 49.36 8.17 -29.01
C LEU A 382 50.12 7.36 -30.06
N TYR A 383 49.53 7.12 -31.23
CA TYR A 383 50.21 6.43 -32.33
C TYR A 383 51.44 7.21 -32.80
N ARG A 384 51.33 8.54 -32.98
CA ARG A 384 52.47 9.39 -33.36
C ARG A 384 53.56 9.47 -32.30
N ALA A 385 53.20 9.41 -31.01
CA ALA A 385 54.17 9.37 -29.92
C ALA A 385 54.95 8.05 -29.91
N LEU A 386 54.27 6.91 -30.10
CA LEU A 386 54.90 5.58 -30.09
C LEU A 386 55.80 5.31 -31.30
N VAL A 387 55.47 5.85 -32.49
CA VAL A 387 56.29 5.70 -33.71
C VAL A 387 57.57 6.55 -33.65
N LYS A 388 57.61 7.61 -32.83
CA LYS A 388 58.80 8.48 -32.69
C LYS A 388 59.85 7.95 -31.70
N THR A 389 59.52 6.90 -30.95
CA THR A 389 60.38 6.29 -29.91
C THR A 389 60.93 4.91 -30.31
N ARG A 390 61.02 4.61 -31.61
CA ARG A 390 61.69 3.41 -32.13
C ARG A 390 62.83 3.76 -33.06
#